data_AF-Q5P1W1-F1
#
_entry.id   AF-Q5P1W1-F1
#
_cell.length_a   1.000
_cell.length_b   1.000
_cell.length_c   1.000
_cell.angle_alpha   90.00
_cell.angle_beta   90.00
_cell.angle_gamma   90.00
#
_symmetry.space_group_name_H-M   'P 1'
#
loop_
_entity.id
_entity.type
_entity.pdbx_description
1 polymer ?
#
loop_
_entity_poly.entity_id
_entity_poly.type
_entity_poly.pdbx_seq_one_letter_code
_entity_poly.pdbx_strand_id
1 'polypeptide(L)'
;MAQMREMHGRMLWTHFAIITLGLWCLTAPAILGYTEPGNWGAGAEQVTAERALLVVFGTLSLSWRHRWAQWGSCFTGIWLLAAPLLFWSPEPASYANDTLVDALAIAFSILVPMMPGMSMDAMHDERDIPPGWSYSPSAWSQRLPMIALAFVGFFIARYLTAYQMGHVSAVWDPFFDDGTARIITSDVSRAWPIPDAGLGAMSYLLEALSGMMGGRQRWRTMPWMVAMFGVLVIPLGAVSIFFIIIQPIVIGTWCTLCLASAAAMVFMLPYAIDEVVAMIQFLIGAKRAGQPLSSVFWHGGVIDGAGRDERPPLAIDAAGLDRLRNQARVLPKALILATALGV
;
A
#
# COMPACT_ATOMS: atom_id res chain seq x y z
N MET A 1 2.63 20.57 23.70
CA MET A 1 2.07 21.40 22.59
C MET A 1 3.13 22.16 21.79
N ALA A 2 4.16 22.77 22.41
CA ALA A 2 5.20 23.53 21.68
C ALA A 2 5.99 22.68 20.67
N GLN A 3 6.48 21.51 21.08
CA GLN A 3 7.24 20.59 20.23
C GLN A 3 6.45 20.09 19.00
N MET A 4 5.15 19.87 19.17
CA MET A 4 4.25 19.48 18.08
C MET A 4 4.04 20.60 17.04
N ARG A 5 3.98 21.87 17.50
CA ARG A 5 3.95 23.03 16.58
C ARG A 5 5.26 23.22 15.84
N GLU A 6 6.39 22.95 16.50
CA GLU A 6 7.70 23.00 15.88
C GLU A 6 7.85 21.91 14.80
N MET A 7 7.44 20.68 15.11
CA MET A 7 7.43 19.57 14.16
C MET A 7 6.54 19.88 12.94
N HIS A 8 5.35 20.46 13.16
CA HIS A 8 4.49 20.94 12.08
C HIS A 8 5.18 22.00 11.22
N GLY A 9 5.82 22.99 11.85
CA GLY A 9 6.57 24.04 11.16
C GLY A 9 7.64 23.48 10.21
N ARG A 10 8.36 22.43 10.64
CA ARG A 10 9.37 21.74 9.81
C ARG A 10 8.77 20.97 8.63
N MET A 11 7.49 20.58 8.70
CA MET A 11 6.81 19.79 7.69
C MET A 11 5.88 20.61 6.79
N LEU A 12 5.79 21.93 6.96
CA LEU A 12 4.93 22.80 6.12
C LEU A 12 5.20 22.64 4.62
N TRP A 13 6.44 22.35 4.22
CA TRP A 13 6.80 22.15 2.82
C TRP A 13 6.05 20.97 2.18
N THR A 14 5.68 19.93 2.93
CA THR A 14 4.92 18.80 2.36
C THR A 14 3.52 19.23 1.97
N HIS A 15 2.90 20.13 2.74
CA HIS A 15 1.60 20.71 2.42
C HIS A 15 1.67 21.62 1.19
N PHE A 16 2.74 22.39 1.02
CA PHE A 16 2.99 23.13 -0.22
C PHE A 16 3.21 22.20 -1.42
N ALA A 17 3.87 21.06 -1.23
CA ALA A 17 4.02 20.05 -2.28
C ALA A 17 2.65 19.51 -2.72
N ILE A 18 1.74 19.18 -1.77
CA ILE A 18 0.37 18.74 -2.09
C ILE A 18 -0.40 19.81 -2.88
N ILE A 19 -0.31 21.09 -2.46
CA ILE A 19 -0.95 22.20 -3.19
C ILE A 19 -0.42 22.26 -4.63
N THR A 20 0.90 22.13 -4.80
CA THR A 20 1.54 22.13 -6.12
C THR A 20 1.09 20.96 -6.97
N LEU A 21 0.98 19.76 -6.40
CA LEU A 21 0.44 18.57 -7.08
C LEU A 21 -1.03 18.75 -7.46
N GLY A 22 -1.84 19.39 -6.62
CA GLY A 22 -3.22 19.74 -6.95
C GLY A 22 -3.31 20.70 -8.13
N LEU A 23 -2.47 21.75 -8.16
CA LEU A 23 -2.38 22.68 -9.29
C LEU A 23 -1.87 22.00 -10.57
N TRP A 24 -0.90 21.10 -10.45
CA TRP A 24 -0.46 20.25 -11.56
C TRP A 24 -1.63 19.45 -12.13
N CYS A 25 -2.38 18.74 -11.29
CA CYS A 25 -3.54 17.96 -11.70
C CYS A 25 -4.65 18.80 -12.36
N LEU A 26 -4.85 20.05 -11.94
CA LEU A 26 -5.82 20.96 -12.54
C LEU A 26 -5.40 21.42 -13.94
N THR A 27 -4.10 21.60 -14.19
CA THR A 27 -3.58 22.05 -15.49
C THR A 27 -3.27 20.89 -16.44
N ALA A 28 -3.06 19.68 -15.91
CA ALA A 28 -2.71 18.48 -16.66
C ALA A 28 -3.66 18.17 -17.83
N PRO A 29 -5.01 18.26 -17.72
CA PRO A 29 -5.89 18.00 -18.86
C PRO A 29 -5.63 18.86 -20.10
N ALA A 30 -5.40 20.15 -19.89
CA ALA A 30 -5.16 21.09 -20.98
C ALA A 30 -3.78 20.89 -21.63
N ILE A 31 -2.78 20.44 -20.85
CA ILE A 31 -1.39 20.27 -21.31
C ILE A 31 -1.19 18.91 -21.96
N LEU A 32 -1.73 17.85 -21.35
CA LEU A 32 -1.54 16.46 -21.75
C LEU A 32 -2.59 15.99 -22.75
N GLY A 33 -3.48 16.90 -23.20
CA GLY A 33 -4.40 16.64 -24.30
C GLY A 33 -5.61 15.78 -23.92
N TYR A 34 -5.95 15.68 -22.63
CA TYR A 34 -7.13 14.93 -22.20
C TYR A 34 -8.44 15.57 -22.73
N THR A 35 -8.36 16.79 -23.28
CA THR A 35 -9.44 17.71 -23.72
C THR A 35 -10.16 17.40 -25.04
N GLU A 36 -9.91 16.26 -25.71
CA GLU A 36 -10.53 16.02 -27.02
C GLU A 36 -12.07 15.86 -26.96
N PRO A 37 -12.86 16.66 -27.71
CA PRO A 37 -14.31 16.56 -27.76
C PRO A 37 -14.75 15.17 -28.26
N GLY A 38 -15.37 14.38 -27.40
CA GLY A 38 -15.77 12.98 -27.68
C GLY A 38 -15.18 11.95 -26.70
N ASN A 39 -14.07 12.27 -26.03
CA ASN A 39 -13.43 11.42 -25.02
C ASN A 39 -13.74 11.86 -23.56
N TRP A 40 -14.40 13.01 -23.36
CA TRP A 40 -14.92 13.41 -22.05
C TRP A 40 -16.21 12.65 -21.78
N GLY A 41 -16.11 11.47 -21.19
CA GLY A 41 -17.25 10.93 -20.45
C GLY A 41 -17.65 11.91 -19.34
N ALA A 42 -18.92 11.92 -18.93
CA ALA A 42 -19.42 12.77 -17.85
C ALA A 42 -18.62 12.68 -16.52
N GLY A 43 -17.80 11.63 -16.34
CA GLY A 43 -16.89 11.47 -15.21
C GLY A 43 -15.61 12.31 -15.28
N ALA A 44 -15.10 12.67 -16.46
CA ALA A 44 -13.82 13.39 -16.59
C ALA A 44 -13.90 14.84 -16.06
N GLU A 45 -15.06 15.49 -16.24
CA GLU A 45 -15.33 16.82 -15.68
C GLU A 45 -15.45 16.77 -14.15
N GLN A 46 -16.10 15.73 -13.61
CA GLN A 46 -16.23 15.50 -12.15
C GLN A 46 -14.86 15.25 -11.50
N VAL A 47 -14.03 14.39 -12.09
CA VAL A 47 -12.67 14.11 -11.59
C VAL A 47 -11.79 15.36 -11.68
N THR A 48 -11.99 16.23 -12.68
CA THR A 48 -11.24 17.49 -12.78
C THR A 48 -11.56 18.46 -11.64
N ALA A 49 -12.82 18.54 -11.21
CA ALA A 49 -13.21 19.33 -10.04
C ALA A 49 -12.65 18.73 -8.73
N GLU A 50 -12.61 17.41 -8.61
CA GLU A 50 -12.12 16.70 -7.43
C GLU A 50 -10.60 16.87 -7.23
N ARG A 51 -9.84 17.12 -8.31
CA ARG A 51 -8.41 17.48 -8.22
C ARG A 51 -8.16 18.79 -7.47
N ALA A 52 -9.14 19.71 -7.45
CA ALA A 52 -9.06 20.93 -6.64
C ALA A 52 -9.08 20.63 -5.12
N LEU A 53 -9.59 19.47 -4.71
CA LEU A 53 -9.62 19.08 -3.29
C LEU A 53 -8.22 18.94 -2.70
N LEU A 54 -7.21 18.54 -3.49
CA LEU A 54 -5.81 18.53 -3.04
C LEU A 54 -5.33 19.94 -2.69
N VAL A 55 -5.70 20.95 -3.47
CA VAL A 55 -5.37 22.36 -3.19
C VAL A 55 -6.06 22.82 -1.92
N VAL A 56 -7.34 22.51 -1.76
CA VAL A 56 -8.15 22.90 -0.58
C VAL A 56 -7.60 22.25 0.69
N PHE A 57 -7.48 20.92 0.71
CA PHE A 57 -6.99 20.20 1.89
C PHE A 57 -5.50 20.47 2.18
N GLY A 58 -4.67 20.65 1.14
CA GLY A 58 -3.29 21.07 1.30
C GLY A 58 -3.18 22.44 1.96
N THR A 59 -4.01 23.40 1.53
CA THR A 59 -4.07 24.76 2.12
C THR A 59 -4.57 24.73 3.56
N LEU A 60 -5.63 23.98 3.85
CA LEU A 60 -6.13 23.81 5.22
C LEU A 60 -5.06 23.19 6.12
N SER A 61 -4.28 22.24 5.60
CA SER A 61 -3.20 21.57 6.34
C SER A 61 -2.06 22.49 6.73
N LEU A 62 -1.90 23.68 6.11
CA LEU A 62 -0.91 24.68 6.56
C LEU A 62 -1.20 25.14 8.00
N SER A 63 -2.46 25.19 8.39
CA SER A 63 -2.86 25.53 9.76
C SER A 63 -2.75 24.31 10.67
N TRP A 64 -1.96 24.44 11.74
CA TRP A 64 -1.90 23.45 12.82
C TRP A 64 -3.27 23.08 13.40
N ARG A 65 -4.27 23.97 13.28
CA ARG A 65 -5.61 23.75 13.82
C ARG A 65 -6.41 22.72 13.02
N HIS A 66 -6.04 22.48 11.76
CA HIS A 66 -6.76 21.60 10.83
C HIS A 66 -5.95 20.34 10.49
N ARG A 67 -5.38 19.66 11.50
CA ARG A 67 -4.62 18.41 11.28
C ARG A 67 -5.42 17.31 10.56
N TRP A 68 -6.74 17.35 10.66
CA TRP A 68 -7.64 16.45 9.94
C TRP A 68 -7.57 16.63 8.41
N ALA A 69 -7.15 17.80 7.91
CA ALA A 69 -7.05 18.07 6.47
C ALA A 69 -5.96 17.23 5.77
N GLN A 70 -4.97 16.72 6.54
CA GLN A 70 -4.00 15.74 6.02
C GLN A 70 -4.71 14.45 5.59
N TRP A 71 -5.70 13.99 6.37
CA TRP A 71 -6.54 12.85 6.00
C TRP A 71 -7.39 13.16 4.76
N GLY A 72 -7.92 14.39 4.65
CA GLY A 72 -8.61 14.83 3.44
C GLY A 72 -7.73 14.69 2.19
N SER A 73 -6.48 15.16 2.26
CA SER A 73 -5.52 15.05 1.15
C SER A 73 -5.20 13.58 0.81
N CYS A 74 -5.03 12.72 1.82
CA CYS A 74 -4.79 11.29 1.62
C CYS A 74 -5.98 10.60 0.94
N PHE A 75 -7.19 10.80 1.44
CA PHE A 75 -8.39 10.20 0.85
C PHE A 75 -8.67 10.73 -0.55
N THR A 76 -8.40 12.02 -0.81
CA THR A 76 -8.43 12.56 -2.18
C THR A 76 -7.41 11.85 -3.08
N GLY A 77 -6.16 11.65 -2.63
CA GLY A 77 -5.18 10.90 -3.40
C GLY A 77 -5.60 9.44 -3.67
N ILE A 78 -6.15 8.74 -2.67
CA ILE A 78 -6.67 7.37 -2.85
C ILE A 78 -7.83 7.35 -3.86
N TRP A 79 -8.74 8.33 -3.77
CA TRP A 79 -9.85 8.45 -4.70
C TRP A 79 -9.38 8.71 -6.14
N LEU A 80 -8.48 9.67 -6.34
CA LEU A 80 -7.95 10.01 -7.65
C LEU A 80 -7.14 8.84 -8.25
N LEU A 81 -6.43 8.05 -7.42
CA LEU A 81 -5.80 6.80 -7.84
C LEU A 81 -6.81 5.75 -8.33
N ALA A 82 -7.99 5.69 -7.70
CA ALA A 82 -9.06 4.76 -8.07
C ALA A 82 -9.91 5.23 -9.27
N ALA A 83 -10.03 6.54 -9.48
CA ALA A 83 -10.94 7.13 -10.46
C ALA A 83 -10.68 6.64 -11.91
N PRO A 84 -9.44 6.62 -12.44
CA PRO A 84 -9.17 6.07 -13.77
C PRO A 84 -9.59 4.61 -13.94
N LEU A 85 -9.55 3.82 -12.86
CA LEU A 85 -9.95 2.41 -12.87
C LEU A 85 -11.47 2.26 -12.83
N LEU A 86 -12.15 3.04 -11.99
CA LEU A 86 -13.61 3.06 -11.87
C LEU A 86 -14.30 3.53 -13.15
N PHE A 87 -13.69 4.53 -13.82
CA PHE A 87 -14.22 5.08 -15.07
C PHE A 87 -13.65 4.44 -16.33
N TRP A 88 -12.81 3.40 -16.21
CA TRP A 88 -12.16 2.74 -17.34
C TRP A 88 -11.53 3.75 -18.31
N SER A 89 -10.61 4.57 -17.79
CA SER A 89 -10.02 5.68 -18.53
C SER A 89 -9.40 5.20 -19.84
N PRO A 90 -9.85 5.70 -21.00
CA PRO A 90 -9.31 5.30 -22.29
C PRO A 90 -7.90 5.88 -22.55
N GLU A 91 -7.49 6.88 -21.77
CA GLU A 91 -6.30 7.69 -22.04
C GLU A 91 -5.09 7.22 -21.21
N PRO A 92 -4.02 6.69 -21.84
CA PRO A 92 -2.82 6.22 -21.16
C PRO A 92 -2.13 7.30 -20.33
N ALA A 93 -2.08 8.52 -20.85
CA ALA A 93 -1.40 9.63 -20.19
C ALA A 93 -2.12 10.02 -18.88
N SER A 94 -3.46 10.03 -18.87
CA SER A 94 -4.24 10.30 -17.65
C SER A 94 -3.97 9.24 -16.58
N TYR A 95 -4.03 7.96 -16.95
CA TYR A 95 -3.77 6.88 -16.00
C TYR A 95 -2.35 6.94 -15.42
N ALA A 96 -1.34 7.17 -16.26
CA ALA A 96 0.05 7.26 -15.82
C ALA A 96 0.32 8.48 -14.93
N ASN A 97 -0.21 9.65 -15.31
CA ASN A 97 -0.07 10.88 -14.54
C ASN A 97 -0.73 10.77 -13.17
N ASP A 98 -1.98 10.33 -13.14
CA ASP A 98 -2.77 10.26 -11.91
C ASP A 98 -2.14 9.25 -10.94
N THR A 99 -1.75 8.06 -11.43
CA THR A 99 -1.03 7.07 -10.61
C THR A 99 0.22 7.66 -9.92
N LEU A 100 1.02 8.45 -10.61
CA LEU A 100 2.23 9.04 -10.05
C LEU A 100 1.92 10.18 -9.08
N VAL A 101 1.09 11.13 -9.50
CA VAL A 101 0.79 12.33 -8.71
C VAL A 101 0.03 11.96 -7.43
N ASP A 102 -0.89 11.00 -7.51
CA ASP A 102 -1.68 10.58 -6.37
C ASP A 102 -0.87 9.75 -5.37
N ALA A 103 0.07 8.93 -5.85
CA ALA A 103 1.06 8.28 -4.99
C ALA A 103 1.87 9.31 -4.18
N LEU A 104 2.31 10.39 -4.84
CA LEU A 104 3.05 11.48 -4.20
C LEU A 104 2.14 12.28 -3.25
N ALA A 105 0.88 12.51 -3.60
CA ALA A 105 -0.07 13.19 -2.73
C ALA A 105 -0.32 12.39 -1.43
N ILE A 106 -0.48 11.07 -1.53
CA ILE A 106 -0.59 10.17 -0.36
C ILE A 106 0.71 10.23 0.46
N ALA A 107 1.88 10.19 -0.18
CA ALA A 107 3.15 10.26 0.51
C ALA A 107 3.35 11.59 1.26
N PHE A 108 3.13 12.73 0.62
CA PHE A 108 3.32 14.03 1.25
C PHE A 108 2.22 14.40 2.27
N SER A 109 1.05 13.76 2.19
CA SER A 109 -0.06 14.02 3.13
C SER A 109 0.10 13.32 4.47
N ILE A 110 0.45 12.03 4.49
CA ILE A 110 0.46 11.23 5.72
C ILE A 110 1.77 10.48 5.97
N LEU A 111 2.54 10.15 4.92
CA LEU A 111 3.78 9.37 5.07
C LEU A 111 4.92 10.21 5.63
N VAL A 112 5.15 11.41 5.08
CA VAL A 112 6.25 12.32 5.47
C VAL A 112 5.98 13.10 6.76
N PRO A 113 4.84 13.83 6.91
CA PRO A 113 4.61 14.64 8.11
C PRO A 113 4.32 13.83 9.37
N MET A 114 4.19 12.50 9.25
CA MET A 114 3.75 11.53 10.26
C MET A 114 2.31 11.79 10.77
N MET A 115 1.62 10.71 11.12
CA MET A 115 0.17 10.73 11.26
C MET A 115 -0.34 11.57 12.45
N PRO A 116 -1.41 12.36 12.25
CA PRO A 116 -2.14 12.96 13.36
C PRO A 116 -2.83 11.89 14.20
N GLY A 117 -2.65 11.93 15.53
CA GLY A 117 -3.42 11.10 16.45
C GLY A 117 -2.62 10.10 17.27
N MET A 118 -1.30 10.01 17.13
CA MET A 118 -0.49 9.17 18.03
C MET A 118 -0.45 9.77 19.44
N SER A 119 -0.52 8.89 20.45
CA SER A 119 -0.29 9.29 21.85
C SER A 119 1.18 9.68 22.07
N MET A 120 1.39 10.73 22.87
CA MET A 120 2.74 11.23 23.18
C MET A 120 3.58 10.16 23.90
N ASP A 121 2.96 9.40 24.80
CA ASP A 121 3.63 8.34 25.56
C ASP A 121 4.12 7.22 24.64
N ALA A 122 3.32 6.84 23.64
CA ALA A 122 3.73 5.84 22.66
C ALA A 122 4.85 6.34 21.74
N MET A 123 4.91 7.65 21.45
CA MET A 123 6.01 8.27 20.72
C MET A 123 7.31 8.33 21.52
N HIS A 124 7.24 8.59 22.83
CA HIS A 124 8.43 8.72 23.68
C HIS A 124 9.07 7.40 24.07
N ASP A 125 8.29 6.33 24.15
CA ASP A 125 8.83 5.00 24.38
C ASP A 125 9.64 4.56 23.13
N GLU A 126 10.88 4.13 23.33
CA GLU A 126 11.78 3.67 22.26
C GLU A 126 11.81 2.14 22.13
N ARG A 127 11.05 1.42 22.98
CA ARG A 127 10.96 -0.05 22.93
C ARG A 127 10.20 -0.50 21.69
N ASP A 128 10.78 -1.45 20.97
CA ASP A 128 10.36 -1.89 19.65
C ASP A 128 10.26 -3.42 19.48
N ILE A 129 10.77 -4.20 20.44
CA ILE A 129 10.66 -5.67 20.46
C ILE A 129 9.45 -6.07 21.32
N PRO A 130 8.42 -6.74 20.77
CA PRO A 130 7.28 -7.19 21.56
C PRO A 130 7.67 -8.27 22.59
N PRO A 131 6.93 -8.41 23.71
CA PRO A 131 7.21 -9.43 24.71
C PRO A 131 7.21 -10.84 24.11
N GLY A 132 8.27 -11.62 24.37
CA GLY A 132 8.42 -12.98 23.85
C GLY A 132 9.04 -13.08 22.45
N TRP A 133 9.38 -11.95 21.83
CA TRP A 133 10.09 -11.92 20.54
C TRP A 133 11.59 -11.69 20.74
N SER A 134 12.39 -12.24 19.83
CA SER A 134 13.84 -11.97 19.76
C SER A 134 14.19 -10.82 18.82
N TYR A 135 13.18 -10.15 18.24
CA TYR A 135 13.33 -9.07 17.28
C TYR A 135 12.08 -8.20 17.15
N SER A 136 12.26 -7.03 16.54
CA SER A 136 11.15 -6.19 16.13
C SER A 136 10.60 -6.66 14.78
N PRO A 137 9.32 -7.11 14.69
CA PRO A 137 8.70 -7.50 13.42
C PRO A 137 8.53 -6.32 12.47
N SER A 138 8.40 -5.09 13.00
CA SER A 138 8.34 -3.85 12.20
C SER A 138 9.73 -3.28 11.87
N ALA A 139 10.82 -4.04 12.03
CA ALA A 139 12.16 -3.60 11.68
C ALA A 139 12.29 -3.33 10.17
N TRP A 140 13.15 -2.38 9.79
CA TRP A 140 13.39 -2.06 8.38
C TRP A 140 13.96 -3.24 7.59
N SER A 141 14.76 -4.11 8.22
CA SER A 141 15.24 -5.34 7.59
C SER A 141 14.13 -6.32 7.23
N GLN A 142 12.97 -6.28 7.91
CA GLN A 142 11.79 -7.11 7.63
C GLN A 142 10.86 -6.41 6.63
N ARG A 143 10.74 -5.08 6.73
CA ARG A 143 9.85 -4.27 5.87
C ARG A 143 10.42 -4.00 4.48
N LEU A 144 11.72 -3.80 4.35
CA LEU A 144 12.34 -3.47 3.07
C LEU A 144 12.11 -4.56 2.00
N PRO A 145 12.26 -5.87 2.30
CA PRO A 145 11.89 -6.93 1.35
C PRO A 145 10.43 -6.87 0.93
N MET A 146 9.50 -6.65 1.87
CA MET A 146 8.07 -6.51 1.56
C MET A 146 7.82 -5.32 0.63
N ILE A 147 8.34 -4.14 0.97
CA ILE A 147 8.18 -2.92 0.16
C ILE A 147 8.75 -3.11 -1.24
N ALA A 148 9.94 -3.71 -1.36
CA ALA A 148 10.57 -3.96 -2.64
C ALA A 148 9.72 -4.90 -3.51
N LEU A 149 9.24 -6.01 -2.94
CA LEU A 149 8.35 -6.93 -3.64
C LEU A 149 7.01 -6.28 -3.99
N ALA A 150 6.49 -5.36 -3.16
CA ALA A 150 5.24 -4.66 -3.42
C ALA A 150 5.41 -3.71 -4.61
N PHE A 151 6.55 -3.03 -4.73
CA PHE A 151 6.87 -2.26 -5.94
C PHE A 151 6.99 -3.15 -7.19
N VAL A 152 7.60 -4.34 -7.07
CA VAL A 152 7.64 -5.30 -8.19
C VAL A 152 6.23 -5.70 -8.62
N GLY A 153 5.37 -6.08 -7.66
CA GLY A 153 3.96 -6.38 -7.91
C GLY A 153 3.22 -5.20 -8.54
N PHE A 154 3.44 -3.98 -8.03
CA PHE A 154 2.86 -2.75 -8.59
C PHE A 154 3.25 -2.52 -10.04
N PHE A 155 4.53 -2.63 -10.40
CA PHE A 155 4.96 -2.40 -11.78
C PHE A 155 4.43 -3.47 -12.74
N ILE A 156 4.38 -4.73 -12.30
CA ILE A 156 3.76 -5.81 -13.08
C ILE A 156 2.27 -5.54 -13.26
N ALA A 157 1.55 -5.30 -12.16
CA ALA A 157 0.12 -5.07 -12.19
C ALA A 157 -0.23 -3.83 -13.04
N ARG A 158 0.49 -2.71 -12.88
CA ARG A 158 0.31 -1.50 -13.69
C ARG A 158 0.50 -1.77 -15.19
N TYR A 159 1.48 -2.59 -15.56
CA TYR A 159 1.68 -2.98 -16.96
C TYR A 159 0.52 -3.84 -17.49
N LEU A 160 0.05 -4.80 -16.70
CA LEU A 160 -1.12 -5.62 -17.04
C LEU A 160 -2.40 -4.77 -17.13
N THR A 161 -2.58 -3.78 -16.25
CA THR A 161 -3.69 -2.82 -16.30
C THR A 161 -3.67 -2.01 -17.59
N ALA A 162 -2.49 -1.55 -18.02
CA ALA A 162 -2.34 -0.82 -19.27
C ALA A 162 -2.76 -1.68 -20.47
N TYR A 163 -2.43 -2.98 -20.49
CA TYR A 163 -2.92 -3.89 -21.52
C TYR A 163 -4.44 -4.11 -21.42
N GLN A 164 -4.97 -4.33 -20.21
CA GLN A 164 -6.39 -4.58 -19.97
C GLN A 164 -7.30 -3.40 -20.36
N MET A 165 -6.82 -2.17 -20.19
CA MET A 165 -7.50 -0.94 -20.62
C MET A 165 -7.20 -0.54 -22.07
N GLY A 166 -6.42 -1.34 -22.81
CA GLY A 166 -6.11 -1.10 -24.22
C GLY A 166 -5.07 0.00 -24.47
N HIS A 167 -4.35 0.45 -23.44
CA HIS A 167 -3.27 1.44 -23.56
C HIS A 167 -2.01 0.87 -24.24
N VAL A 168 -1.84 -0.46 -24.19
CA VAL A 168 -0.76 -1.18 -24.84
C VAL A 168 -1.36 -2.33 -25.66
N SER A 169 -0.83 -2.56 -26.87
CA SER A 169 -1.38 -3.54 -27.83
C SER A 169 -0.91 -4.97 -27.61
N ALA A 170 0.18 -5.18 -26.88
CA ALA A 170 0.78 -6.50 -26.62
C ALA A 170 1.26 -6.61 -25.18
N VAL A 171 1.17 -7.82 -24.63
CA VAL A 171 1.69 -8.15 -23.30
C VAL A 171 2.85 -9.12 -23.43
N TRP A 172 3.89 -8.89 -22.64
CA TRP A 172 5.05 -9.77 -22.60
C TRP A 172 4.74 -11.03 -21.79
N ASP A 173 4.91 -12.19 -22.42
CA ASP A 173 4.84 -13.50 -21.78
C ASP A 173 5.91 -14.45 -22.37
N PRO A 174 6.96 -14.79 -21.61
CA PRO A 174 8.07 -15.60 -22.10
C PRO A 174 7.81 -17.12 -22.04
N PHE A 175 6.78 -17.58 -21.33
CA PHE A 175 6.57 -19.01 -21.06
C PHE A 175 5.28 -19.57 -21.65
N PHE A 176 4.26 -18.74 -21.84
CA PHE A 176 2.92 -19.20 -22.21
C PHE A 176 2.34 -18.53 -23.46
N ASP A 177 3.18 -18.00 -24.35
CA ASP A 177 2.79 -17.32 -25.59
C ASP A 177 1.70 -16.25 -25.33
N ASP A 178 0.50 -16.38 -25.91
CA ASP A 178 -0.61 -15.45 -25.67
C ASP A 178 -1.37 -15.70 -24.33
N GLY A 179 -0.80 -16.50 -23.43
CA GLY A 179 -1.42 -16.93 -22.18
C GLY A 179 -1.80 -15.77 -21.26
N THR A 180 -0.85 -14.89 -20.96
CA THR A 180 -1.09 -13.67 -20.16
C THR A 180 -2.19 -12.80 -20.78
N ALA A 181 -2.17 -12.59 -22.10
CA ALA A 181 -3.19 -11.81 -22.81
C ALA A 181 -4.58 -12.43 -22.62
N ARG A 182 -4.70 -13.74 -22.88
CA ARG A 182 -5.96 -14.48 -22.75
C ARG A 182 -6.53 -14.44 -21.33
N ILE A 183 -5.68 -14.51 -20.31
CA ILE A 183 -6.12 -14.49 -18.90
C ILE A 183 -6.64 -13.11 -18.49
N ILE A 184 -5.87 -12.05 -18.77
CA ILE A 184 -6.22 -10.70 -18.33
C ILE A 184 -7.39 -10.09 -19.13
N THR A 185 -7.76 -10.70 -20.26
CA THR A 185 -8.97 -10.33 -21.02
C THR A 185 -10.06 -11.40 -20.97
N SER A 186 -9.94 -12.40 -20.09
CA SER A 186 -10.91 -13.47 -19.94
C SER A 186 -12.24 -12.98 -19.33
N ASP A 187 -13.30 -13.76 -19.49
CA ASP A 187 -14.61 -13.46 -18.88
C ASP A 187 -14.52 -13.41 -17.34
N VAL A 188 -13.62 -14.21 -16.74
CA VAL A 188 -13.36 -14.19 -15.29
C VAL A 188 -12.75 -12.86 -14.86
N SER A 189 -11.79 -12.34 -15.64
CA SER A 189 -11.16 -11.04 -15.39
C SER A 189 -12.13 -9.88 -15.62
N ARG A 190 -12.93 -9.95 -16.70
CA ARG A 190 -13.98 -8.96 -17.04
C ARG A 190 -15.23 -9.03 -16.16
N ALA A 191 -15.38 -10.04 -15.32
CA ALA A 191 -16.51 -10.15 -14.40
C ALA A 191 -16.49 -9.05 -13.31
N TRP A 192 -15.33 -8.40 -13.10
CA TRP A 192 -15.18 -7.31 -12.16
C TRP A 192 -15.60 -5.97 -12.78
N PRO A 193 -16.23 -5.07 -11.99
CA PRO A 193 -16.64 -3.74 -12.47
C PRO A 193 -15.44 -2.83 -12.78
N ILE A 194 -14.24 -3.20 -12.34
CA ILE A 194 -12.98 -2.50 -12.56
C ILE A 194 -11.93 -3.48 -13.12
N PRO A 195 -10.90 -3.00 -13.83
CA PRO A 195 -9.79 -3.84 -14.26
C PRO A 195 -9.15 -4.54 -13.05
N ASP A 196 -9.15 -5.88 -13.03
CA ASP A 196 -8.62 -6.68 -11.92
C ASP A 196 -7.11 -6.45 -11.70
N ALA A 197 -6.32 -6.32 -12.77
CA ALA A 197 -4.93 -5.90 -12.68
C ALA A 197 -4.82 -4.48 -12.10
N GLY A 198 -5.77 -3.60 -12.44
CA GLY A 198 -5.83 -2.23 -11.90
C GLY A 198 -6.06 -2.21 -10.40
N LEU A 199 -7.00 -3.03 -9.91
CA LEU A 199 -7.19 -3.24 -8.48
C LEU A 199 -5.90 -3.74 -7.82
N GLY A 200 -5.23 -4.72 -8.44
CA GLY A 200 -3.92 -5.21 -8.00
C GLY A 200 -2.86 -4.10 -7.93
N ALA A 201 -2.76 -3.26 -8.96
CA ALA A 201 -1.82 -2.14 -8.99
C ALA A 201 -2.06 -1.15 -7.85
N MET A 202 -3.32 -0.77 -7.63
CA MET A 202 -3.70 0.10 -6.51
C MET A 202 -3.35 -0.54 -5.17
N SER A 203 -3.66 -1.83 -4.98
CA SER A 203 -3.36 -2.57 -3.75
C SER A 203 -1.86 -2.64 -3.47
N TYR A 204 -1.04 -3.02 -4.45
CA TYR A 204 0.42 -3.09 -4.28
C TYR A 204 1.05 -1.71 -4.00
N LEU A 205 0.52 -0.65 -4.61
CA LEU A 205 0.99 0.71 -4.34
C LEU A 205 0.64 1.15 -2.90
N LEU A 206 -0.60 0.91 -2.46
CA LEU A 206 -1.01 1.19 -1.08
C LEU A 206 -0.24 0.32 -0.07
N GLU A 207 0.06 -0.92 -0.43
CA GLU A 207 0.92 -1.80 0.36
C GLU A 207 2.35 -1.25 0.48
N ALA A 208 2.96 -0.80 -0.63
CA ALA A 208 4.28 -0.19 -0.61
C ALA A 208 4.31 1.11 0.22
N LEU A 209 3.32 1.99 0.03
CA LEU A 209 3.19 3.26 0.76
C LEU A 209 2.96 3.04 2.25
N SER A 210 2.03 2.16 2.62
CA SER A 210 1.79 1.80 4.02
C SER A 210 3.00 1.05 4.61
N GLY A 211 3.68 0.23 3.82
CA GLY A 211 4.92 -0.46 4.16
C GLY A 211 6.05 0.50 4.51
N MET A 212 6.16 1.66 3.84
CA MET A 212 7.12 2.73 4.16
C MET A 212 6.73 3.55 5.40
N MET A 213 5.47 3.45 5.86
CA MET A 213 4.94 4.28 6.94
C MET A 213 5.35 3.80 8.33
N GLY A 214 5.81 4.73 9.17
CA GLY A 214 6.12 4.48 10.57
C GLY A 214 7.51 3.91 10.85
N GLY A 215 7.85 3.81 12.14
CA GLY A 215 9.12 3.28 12.64
C GLY A 215 9.05 1.81 13.08
N ARG A 216 10.06 1.37 13.85
CA ARG A 216 10.18 -0.01 14.39
C ARG A 216 9.15 -0.33 15.48
N GLN A 217 8.58 0.70 16.09
CA GLN A 217 7.54 0.62 17.14
C GLN A 217 6.10 0.65 16.61
N ARG A 218 5.93 0.60 15.29
CA ARG A 218 4.64 0.77 14.60
C ARG A 218 3.55 -0.20 15.05
N TRP A 219 3.90 -1.46 15.33
CA TRP A 219 2.97 -2.47 15.85
C TRP A 219 2.22 -2.03 17.12
N ARG A 220 2.79 -1.11 17.92
CA ARG A 220 2.15 -0.52 19.10
C ARG A 220 1.75 0.94 18.95
N THR A 221 2.45 1.74 18.14
CA THR A 221 2.12 3.17 17.99
C THR A 221 0.95 3.41 17.04
N MET A 222 0.77 2.53 16.05
CA MET A 222 -0.26 2.65 15.02
C MET A 222 -0.92 1.29 14.72
N PRO A 223 -1.57 0.64 15.72
CA PRO A 223 -2.14 -0.71 15.54
C PRO A 223 -3.16 -0.78 14.41
N TRP A 224 -4.01 0.24 14.27
CA TRP A 224 -5.02 0.28 13.21
C TRP A 224 -4.41 0.20 11.80
N MET A 225 -3.24 0.77 11.59
CA MET A 225 -2.57 0.77 10.29
C MET A 225 -1.96 -0.60 10.00
N VAL A 226 -1.40 -1.26 11.03
CA VAL A 226 -0.96 -2.66 10.91
C VAL A 226 -2.14 -3.58 10.62
N ALA A 227 -3.29 -3.35 11.23
CA ALA A 227 -4.52 -4.08 10.91
C ALA A 227 -4.97 -3.86 9.46
N MET A 228 -4.98 -2.60 8.99
CA MET A 228 -5.28 -2.26 7.59
C MET A 228 -4.31 -2.95 6.63
N PHE A 229 -3.00 -2.91 6.92
CA PHE A 229 -1.97 -3.61 6.15
C PHE A 229 -2.23 -5.13 6.10
N GLY A 230 -2.54 -5.75 7.25
CA GLY A 230 -2.90 -7.17 7.30
C GLY A 230 -4.16 -7.51 6.49
N VAL A 231 -5.18 -6.64 6.52
CA VAL A 231 -6.43 -6.80 5.75
C VAL A 231 -6.19 -6.61 4.25
N LEU A 232 -5.24 -5.77 3.84
CA LEU A 232 -4.84 -5.68 2.44
C LEU A 232 -4.08 -6.95 2.04
N VAL A 233 -3.03 -7.33 2.76
CA VAL A 233 -2.13 -8.41 2.32
C VAL A 233 -2.77 -9.80 2.41
N ILE A 234 -3.43 -10.14 3.52
CA ILE A 234 -3.86 -11.54 3.76
C ILE A 234 -5.07 -11.91 2.86
N PRO A 235 -6.21 -11.20 2.91
CA PRO A 235 -7.32 -11.40 1.97
C PRO A 235 -6.95 -11.29 0.49
N LEU A 236 -6.25 -10.22 0.07
CA LEU A 236 -5.91 -10.05 -1.34
C LEU A 236 -4.93 -11.13 -1.80
N GLY A 237 -4.02 -11.57 -0.93
CA GLY A 237 -3.15 -12.71 -1.20
C GLY A 237 -3.96 -13.98 -1.46
N ALA A 238 -4.96 -14.27 -0.62
CA ALA A 238 -5.85 -15.42 -0.81
C ALA A 238 -6.64 -15.34 -2.13
N VAL A 239 -7.17 -14.17 -2.47
CA VAL A 239 -7.87 -13.93 -3.75
C VAL A 239 -6.92 -14.10 -4.94
N SER A 240 -5.69 -13.60 -4.85
CA SER A 240 -4.67 -13.77 -5.88
C SER A 240 -4.35 -15.25 -6.11
N ILE A 241 -4.16 -16.03 -5.04
CA ILE A 241 -3.91 -17.48 -5.13
C ILE A 241 -5.10 -18.20 -5.77
N PHE A 242 -6.33 -17.84 -5.39
CA PHE A 242 -7.53 -18.37 -6.03
C PHE A 242 -7.54 -18.12 -7.54
N PHE A 243 -7.19 -16.90 -7.98
CA PHE A 243 -7.10 -16.59 -9.41
C PHE A 243 -5.97 -17.36 -10.12
N ILE A 244 -4.87 -17.67 -9.45
CA ILE A 244 -3.84 -18.53 -10.03
C ILE A 244 -4.34 -19.97 -10.21
N ILE A 245 -5.04 -20.53 -9.21
CA ILE A 245 -5.55 -21.91 -9.29
C ILE A 245 -6.60 -22.07 -10.39
N ILE A 246 -7.47 -21.06 -10.58
CA ILE A 246 -8.57 -21.16 -11.57
C ILE A 246 -8.08 -20.99 -13.02
N GLN A 247 -6.95 -20.33 -13.26
CA GLN A 247 -6.41 -20.06 -14.61
C GLN A 247 -6.28 -21.32 -15.50
N PRO A 248 -5.54 -22.38 -15.09
CA PRO A 248 -5.41 -23.58 -15.92
C PRO A 248 -6.71 -24.38 -16.03
N ILE A 249 -7.58 -24.34 -15.01
CA ILE A 249 -8.81 -25.14 -14.96
C ILE A 249 -9.89 -24.55 -15.87
N VAL A 250 -10.08 -23.22 -15.83
CA VAL A 250 -11.19 -22.55 -16.52
C VAL A 250 -10.75 -21.95 -17.86
N ILE A 251 -9.55 -21.37 -17.94
CA ILE A 251 -9.07 -20.66 -19.13
C ILE A 251 -8.16 -21.55 -19.99
N GLY A 252 -7.55 -22.58 -19.38
CA GLY A 252 -6.69 -23.54 -20.06
C GLY A 252 -5.31 -22.98 -20.45
N THR A 253 -4.85 -21.93 -19.76
CA THR A 253 -3.52 -21.36 -19.93
C THR A 253 -3.04 -20.71 -18.63
N TRP A 254 -1.85 -20.12 -18.67
CA TRP A 254 -1.16 -19.51 -17.55
C TRP A 254 -0.68 -18.10 -17.87
N CYS A 255 -0.49 -17.31 -16.83
CA CYS A 255 -0.04 -15.93 -16.93
C CYS A 255 1.30 -15.81 -16.19
N THR A 256 2.41 -15.68 -16.93
CA THR A 256 3.75 -15.58 -16.34
C THR A 256 3.84 -14.44 -15.32
N LEU A 257 3.29 -13.28 -15.68
CA LEU A 257 3.34 -12.08 -14.84
C LEU A 257 2.43 -12.18 -13.61
N CYS A 258 1.30 -12.87 -13.73
CA CYS A 258 0.41 -13.14 -12.60
C CYS A 258 1.08 -14.11 -11.61
N LEU A 259 1.76 -15.15 -12.10
CA LEU A 259 2.54 -16.07 -11.29
C LEU A 259 3.68 -15.37 -10.55
N ALA A 260 4.41 -14.50 -11.23
CA ALA A 260 5.47 -13.70 -10.60
C ALA A 260 4.91 -12.79 -9.49
N SER A 261 3.75 -12.17 -9.73
CA SER A 261 3.08 -11.31 -8.74
C SER A 261 2.56 -12.11 -7.55
N ALA A 262 1.92 -13.27 -7.79
CA ALA A 262 1.46 -14.17 -6.75
C ALA A 262 2.61 -14.72 -5.91
N ALA A 263 3.74 -15.06 -6.54
CA ALA A 263 4.95 -15.47 -5.83
C ALA A 263 5.45 -14.34 -4.91
N ALA A 264 5.54 -13.10 -5.40
CA ALA A 264 5.92 -11.94 -4.59
C ALA A 264 5.02 -11.78 -3.36
N MET A 265 3.70 -11.91 -3.54
CA MET A 265 2.72 -11.83 -2.45
C MET A 265 2.89 -12.95 -1.41
N VAL A 266 3.12 -14.19 -1.86
CA VAL A 266 3.40 -15.33 -0.97
C VAL A 266 4.67 -15.10 -0.16
N PHE A 267 5.71 -14.50 -0.76
CA PHE A 267 6.94 -14.14 -0.04
C PHE A 267 6.74 -13.06 1.01
N MET A 268 5.81 -12.11 0.81
CA MET A 268 5.49 -11.07 1.79
C MET A 268 4.72 -11.61 3.00
N LEU A 269 3.90 -12.64 2.80
CA LEU A 269 2.91 -13.11 3.78
C LEU A 269 3.49 -13.40 5.18
N PRO A 270 4.64 -14.09 5.36
CA PRO A 270 5.19 -14.33 6.69
C PRO A 270 5.55 -13.04 7.44
N TYR A 271 6.11 -12.06 6.73
CA TYR A 271 6.50 -10.77 7.31
C TYR A 271 5.29 -9.96 7.75
N ALA A 272 4.22 -9.97 6.95
CA ALA A 272 2.96 -9.31 7.30
C ALA A 272 2.28 -9.99 8.50
N ILE A 273 2.29 -11.33 8.55
CA ILE A 273 1.73 -12.09 9.67
C ILE A 273 2.47 -11.76 10.97
N ASP A 274 3.80 -11.74 10.98
CA ASP A 274 4.58 -11.45 12.18
C ASP A 274 4.18 -10.09 12.81
N GLU A 275 4.03 -9.06 11.97
CA GLU A 275 3.63 -7.73 12.43
C GLU A 275 2.19 -7.70 12.96
N VAL A 276 1.26 -8.37 12.28
CA VAL A 276 -0.14 -8.50 12.72
C VAL A 276 -0.23 -9.26 14.04
N VAL A 277 0.53 -10.36 14.20
CA VAL A 277 0.54 -11.15 15.44
C VAL A 277 1.08 -10.32 16.60
N ALA A 278 2.17 -9.57 16.40
CA ALA A 278 2.71 -8.67 17.42
C ALA A 278 1.71 -7.58 17.81
N MET A 279 0.99 -7.00 16.85
CA MET A 279 -0.08 -6.05 17.12
C MET A 279 -1.25 -6.68 17.88
N ILE A 280 -1.67 -7.92 17.55
CA ILE A 280 -2.73 -8.62 18.30
C ILE A 280 -2.29 -8.87 19.75
N GLN A 281 -1.04 -9.33 19.95
CA GLN A 281 -0.47 -9.55 21.28
C GLN A 281 -0.45 -8.26 22.11
N PHE A 282 -0.09 -7.13 21.48
CA PHE A 282 -0.15 -5.81 22.09
C PHE A 282 -1.56 -5.46 22.57
N LEU A 283 -2.57 -5.59 21.69
CA LEU A 283 -3.97 -5.26 22.03
C LEU A 283 -4.51 -6.19 23.14
N ILE A 284 -4.18 -7.47 23.11
CA ILE A 284 -4.55 -8.41 24.19
C ILE A 284 -3.88 -8.01 25.51
N GLY A 285 -2.60 -7.64 25.48
CA GLY A 285 -1.86 -7.15 26.64
C GLY A 285 -2.50 -5.87 27.23
N ALA A 286 -2.81 -4.90 26.38
CA ALA A 286 -3.49 -3.66 26.78
C ALA A 286 -4.86 -3.91 27.40
N LYS A 287 -5.66 -4.83 26.82
CA LYS A 287 -6.95 -5.25 27.40
C LYS A 287 -6.79 -5.86 28.79
N ARG A 288 -5.78 -6.72 28.98
CA ARG A 288 -5.49 -7.36 30.28
C ARG A 288 -5.02 -6.34 31.32
N ALA A 289 -4.34 -5.28 30.90
CA ALA A 289 -3.94 -4.15 31.74
C ALA A 289 -5.09 -3.16 32.04
N GLY A 290 -6.32 -3.44 31.57
CA GLY A 290 -7.49 -2.58 31.81
C GLY A 290 -7.54 -1.31 30.96
N GLN A 291 -6.72 -1.20 29.91
CA GLN A 291 -6.73 -0.03 29.03
C GLN A 291 -7.92 -0.06 28.04
N PRO A 292 -8.49 1.10 27.69
CA PRO A 292 -9.56 1.17 26.70
C PRO A 292 -9.06 0.81 25.30
N LEU A 293 -9.49 -0.34 24.78
CA LEU A 293 -9.03 -0.90 23.49
C LEU A 293 -9.19 0.05 22.30
N SER A 294 -10.28 0.81 22.24
CA SER A 294 -10.50 1.77 21.15
C SER A 294 -9.43 2.87 21.13
N SER A 295 -9.10 3.41 22.30
CA SER A 295 -8.04 4.41 22.44
C SER A 295 -6.70 3.84 21.99
N VAL A 296 -6.34 2.66 22.49
CA VAL A 296 -5.08 1.98 22.19
C VAL A 296 -4.97 1.60 20.72
N PHE A 297 -6.06 1.16 20.09
CA PHE A 297 -6.09 0.81 18.68
C PHE A 297 -5.83 2.01 17.76
N TRP A 298 -6.45 3.15 18.06
CA TRP A 298 -6.34 4.37 17.24
C TRP A 298 -5.09 5.22 17.55
N HIS A 299 -4.69 5.32 18.81
CA HIS A 299 -3.64 6.24 19.27
C HIS A 299 -2.35 5.52 19.69
N GLY A 300 -2.35 4.19 19.70
CA GLY A 300 -1.26 3.37 20.20
C GLY A 300 -1.10 3.43 21.72
N GLY A 301 -0.02 2.83 22.21
CA GLY A 301 0.29 2.83 23.64
C GLY A 301 1.65 2.24 23.99
N VAL A 302 1.81 1.98 25.29
CA VAL A 302 2.99 1.36 25.89
C VAL A 302 2.61 0.00 26.49
N ILE A 303 3.56 -0.93 26.48
CA ILE A 303 3.39 -2.27 27.06
C ILE A 303 4.63 -2.63 27.87
N ASP A 304 4.41 -3.25 29.03
CA ASP A 304 5.49 -3.74 29.87
C ASP A 304 6.14 -4.99 29.29
N GLY A 305 7.43 -5.17 29.55
CA GLY A 305 8.20 -6.30 29.05
C GLY A 305 8.59 -6.20 27.57
N ALA A 306 8.31 -5.07 26.89
CA ALA A 306 8.88 -4.80 25.58
C ALA A 306 10.40 -4.57 25.69
N GLY A 307 11.14 -5.14 24.75
CA GLY A 307 12.58 -4.93 24.61
C GLY A 307 12.90 -3.75 23.69
N ARG A 308 14.16 -3.32 23.70
CA ARG A 308 14.70 -2.36 22.74
C ARG A 308 15.79 -3.04 21.93
N ASP A 309 15.71 -2.94 20.63
CA ASP A 309 16.79 -3.31 19.73
C ASP A 309 17.75 -2.12 19.53
N GLU A 310 18.98 -2.25 20.02
CA GLU A 310 20.02 -1.22 19.87
C GLU A 310 20.71 -1.27 18.50
N ARG A 311 20.43 -2.30 17.68
CA ARG A 311 21.08 -2.46 16.38
C ARG A 311 20.66 -1.36 15.40
N PRO A 312 21.57 -0.94 14.49
CA PRO A 312 21.23 0.01 13.43
C PRO A 312 20.03 -0.47 12.60
N PRO A 313 19.17 0.44 12.10
CA PRO A 313 17.92 0.09 11.41
C PRO A 313 18.03 -0.93 10.26
N LEU A 314 19.17 -0.94 9.54
CA LEU A 314 19.42 -1.82 8.39
C LEU A 314 20.48 -2.90 8.66
N ALA A 315 20.93 -3.06 9.89
CA ALA A 315 21.92 -4.08 10.21
C ALA A 315 21.30 -5.48 10.11
N ILE A 316 21.81 -6.31 9.19
CA ILE A 316 21.50 -7.74 9.12
C ILE A 316 22.71 -8.49 9.67
N ASP A 317 22.57 -9.02 10.88
CA ASP A 317 23.56 -9.92 11.48
C ASP A 317 23.31 -11.38 11.03
N ALA A 318 24.22 -12.28 11.42
CA ALA A 318 24.09 -13.71 11.11
C ALA A 318 22.75 -14.29 11.60
N ALA A 319 22.27 -13.84 12.77
CA ALA A 319 20.98 -14.23 13.33
C ALA A 319 19.79 -13.72 12.49
N GLY A 320 19.89 -12.52 11.92
CA GLY A 320 18.94 -11.96 10.97
C GLY A 320 18.90 -12.74 9.66
N LEU A 321 20.07 -13.15 9.14
CA LEU A 321 20.17 -13.98 7.94
C LEU A 321 19.56 -15.38 8.17
N ASP A 322 19.88 -16.02 9.29
CA ASP A 322 19.29 -17.30 9.66
C ASP A 322 17.77 -17.21 9.87
N ARG A 323 17.28 -16.06 10.36
CA ARG A 323 15.85 -15.80 10.46
C ARG A 323 15.18 -15.68 9.11
N LEU A 324 15.73 -14.86 8.20
CA LEU A 324 15.20 -14.74 6.83
C LEU A 324 15.15 -16.12 6.16
N ARG A 325 16.19 -16.94 6.38
CA ARG A 325 16.25 -18.32 5.91
C ARG A 325 15.18 -19.21 6.56
N ASN A 326 14.90 -19.05 7.84
CA ASN A 326 13.87 -19.82 8.54
C ASN A 326 12.45 -19.36 8.16
N GLN A 327 12.18 -18.07 8.02
CA GLN A 327 10.92 -17.55 7.48
C GLN A 327 10.69 -18.08 6.06
N ALA A 328 11.72 -18.09 5.21
CA ALA A 328 11.65 -18.72 3.89
C ALA A 328 11.36 -20.23 3.93
N ARG A 329 11.75 -20.93 5.00
CA ARG A 329 11.44 -22.37 5.20
C ARG A 329 10.01 -22.60 5.70
N VAL A 330 9.44 -21.64 6.44
CA VAL A 330 8.08 -21.67 7.01
C VAL A 330 7.04 -21.21 5.98
N LEU A 331 7.46 -20.60 4.87
CA LEU A 331 6.60 -20.35 3.73
C LEU A 331 5.79 -21.62 3.41
N PRO A 332 4.47 -21.50 3.22
CA PRO A 332 3.62 -22.66 2.98
C PRO A 332 4.04 -23.33 1.68
N LYS A 333 4.90 -24.35 1.79
CA LYS A 333 5.51 -25.04 0.65
C LYS A 333 4.45 -25.61 -0.27
N ALA A 334 3.33 -26.07 0.31
CA ALA A 334 2.15 -26.51 -0.42
C ALA A 334 1.52 -25.37 -1.25
N LEU A 335 1.48 -24.14 -0.73
CA LEU A 335 0.95 -22.97 -1.43
C LEU A 335 1.91 -22.48 -2.52
N ILE A 336 3.23 -22.53 -2.28
CA ILE A 336 4.23 -22.23 -3.31
C ILE A 336 4.17 -23.28 -4.41
N LEU A 337 4.08 -24.55 -4.05
CA LEU A 337 3.97 -25.65 -5.00
C LEU A 337 2.63 -25.59 -5.76
N ALA A 338 1.52 -25.27 -5.09
CA ALA A 338 0.21 -25.02 -5.69
C ALA A 338 0.22 -23.79 -6.61
N THR A 339 0.91 -22.72 -6.25
CA THR A 339 1.06 -21.53 -7.11
C THR A 339 1.94 -21.85 -8.33
N ALA A 340 3.01 -22.65 -8.14
CA ALA A 340 3.90 -23.05 -9.22
C ALA A 340 3.33 -24.16 -10.13
N LEU A 341 2.43 -25.00 -9.61
CA LEU A 341 1.80 -26.12 -10.33
C LEU A 341 0.36 -25.82 -10.76
N GLY A 342 -0.30 -24.81 -10.18
CA GLY A 342 -1.64 -24.33 -10.55
C GLY A 342 -2.75 -25.28 -10.14
N VAL A 343 -2.53 -25.97 -9.02
CA VAL A 343 -3.43 -26.98 -8.46
C VAL A 343 -3.87 -26.55 -7.08
#